data_AF-A0A945JUY6-F1
#
_entry.id   AF-A0A945JUY6-F1
#
_cell.length_a   1.000
_cell.length_b   1.000
_cell.length_c   1.000
_cell.angle_alpha   90.00
_cell.angle_beta   90.00
_cell.angle_gamma   90.00
#
_symmetry.space_group_name_H-M   'P 1'
#
loop_
_entity.id
_entity.type
_entity.pdbx_description
1 polymer ?
#
loop_
_entity_poly.entity_id
_entity_poly.type
_entity_poly.pdbx_seq_one_letter_code
_entity_poly.pdbx_strand_id
1 'polypeptide(L)'
;MSTSELLDGIPYWTEKMYRPGGGQDHLGLGSVATDRILPRLSPGINVLTTHPRYWSFYAFVLSEFWSRDLPRTKAALRDWYRPLECIYAVACSLCENPEHFGTPIGTRRIAGLVADEPSGFDPQFDYMDSAMGGYGLYYSTVMQTVGLVALADPRLGLPVDTVTPDGQVIADAFRAVIADTEYYNDWIDRHDEEVPYGVAAEYGELACFCRLRDESALDRPVLVDAFLHHGNPVEAKGRRQTLRMFCELA
;
A
#
# COMPACT_ATOMS: atom_id res chain seq x y z
N MET A 1 -13.69 34.26 -45.91
CA MET A 1 -14.78 34.29 -44.91
C MET A 1 -15.28 32.85 -44.80
N SER A 2 -15.23 32.15 -43.67
CA SER A 2 -15.63 32.60 -42.33
C SER A 2 -14.59 32.24 -41.27
N THR A 3 -14.13 33.27 -40.57
CA THR A 3 -13.47 33.23 -39.27
C THR A 3 -14.45 32.64 -38.26
N SER A 4 -14.10 31.52 -37.64
CA SER A 4 -14.74 31.08 -36.40
C SER A 4 -14.54 32.19 -35.38
N GLU A 5 -15.60 32.95 -35.10
CA GLU A 5 -15.64 33.95 -34.05
C GLU A 5 -15.15 33.33 -32.74
N LEU A 6 -14.17 33.99 -32.12
CA LEU A 6 -13.89 33.83 -30.71
C LEU A 6 -15.19 34.26 -30.00
N LEU A 7 -15.97 33.28 -29.56
CA LEU A 7 -17.05 33.52 -28.61
C LEU A 7 -16.45 34.28 -27.43
N ASP A 8 -16.92 35.51 -27.26
CA ASP A 8 -16.63 36.39 -26.14
C ASP A 8 -16.62 35.55 -24.85
N GLY A 9 -15.49 35.55 -24.15
CA GLY A 9 -15.27 34.79 -22.92
C GLY A 9 -16.06 35.36 -21.74
N ILE A 10 -17.38 35.43 -21.87
CA ILE A 10 -18.30 35.84 -20.81
C ILE A 10 -18.65 34.58 -20.01
N PRO A 11 -18.20 34.44 -18.76
CA PRO A 11 -18.54 33.29 -17.94
C PRO A 11 -20.04 33.29 -17.64
N TYR A 12 -20.72 32.19 -17.98
CA TYR A 12 -22.07 31.91 -17.52
C TYR A 12 -22.00 31.42 -16.06
N TRP A 13 -22.06 32.36 -15.12
CA TRP A 13 -21.91 32.13 -13.67
C TRP A 13 -22.89 31.12 -13.05
N THR A 14 -23.92 30.70 -13.80
CA THR A 14 -24.94 29.74 -13.37
C THR A 14 -24.83 28.38 -14.06
N GLU A 15 -23.97 28.23 -15.07
CA GLU A 15 -23.75 26.94 -15.71
C GLU A 15 -22.70 26.11 -14.96
N LYS A 16 -23.01 24.81 -14.83
CA LYS A 16 -22.05 23.85 -14.28
C LYS A 16 -20.97 23.58 -15.35
N MET A 17 -19.77 24.14 -15.13
CA MET A 17 -18.61 23.93 -16.01
C MET A 17 -18.21 22.45 -16.13
N TYR A 18 -18.55 21.63 -15.13
CA TYR A 18 -18.32 20.18 -15.13
C TYR A 18 -19.58 19.45 -14.67
N ARG A 19 -19.87 18.28 -15.28
CA ARG A 19 -20.85 17.34 -14.72
C ARG A 19 -20.32 16.91 -13.33
N PRO A 20 -21.15 16.94 -12.27
CA PRO A 20 -20.71 16.48 -10.96
C PRO A 20 -20.38 14.99 -11.04
N GLY A 21 -19.08 14.68 -11.18
CA GLY A 21 -18.55 13.39 -10.76
C GLY A 21 -18.53 13.37 -9.24
N GLY A 22 -18.75 12.20 -8.63
CA GLY A 22 -18.83 12.03 -7.17
C GLY A 22 -17.53 12.31 -6.39
N GLY A 23 -16.59 13.06 -6.96
CA GLY A 23 -15.36 13.49 -6.30
C GLY A 23 -15.65 14.64 -5.34
N GLN A 24 -15.28 14.46 -4.07
CA GLN A 24 -15.43 15.42 -2.99
C GLN A 24 -14.43 16.60 -3.06
N ASP A 25 -13.91 16.96 -4.23
CA ASP A 25 -12.96 18.07 -4.41
C ASP A 25 -13.62 19.30 -5.07
N HIS A 26 -14.79 19.70 -4.57
CA HIS A 26 -15.56 20.82 -5.13
C HIS A 26 -14.83 22.17 -5.06
N LEU A 27 -13.83 22.29 -4.18
CA LEU A 27 -13.04 23.52 -3.98
C LEU A 27 -11.63 23.42 -4.58
N GLY A 28 -11.24 22.28 -5.18
CA GLY A 28 -9.88 22.05 -5.66
C GLY A 28 -8.82 21.98 -4.55
N LEU A 29 -9.23 21.98 -3.28
CA LEU A 29 -8.30 21.95 -2.15
C LEU A 29 -7.61 20.59 -2.02
N GLY A 30 -8.33 19.52 -2.33
CA GLY A 30 -7.79 18.15 -2.35
C GLY A 30 -6.70 18.01 -3.41
N SER A 31 -6.95 18.48 -4.63
CA SER A 31 -5.97 18.46 -5.72
C SER A 31 -4.80 19.43 -5.50
N VAL A 32 -5.02 20.61 -4.91
CA VAL A 32 -3.89 21.51 -4.58
C VAL A 32 -2.99 20.90 -3.51
N ALA A 33 -3.55 20.35 -2.43
CA ALA A 33 -2.78 19.72 -1.38
C ALA A 33 -2.07 18.45 -1.90
N THR A 34 -2.80 17.56 -2.57
CA THR A 34 -2.33 16.22 -2.95
C THR A 34 -1.48 16.20 -4.21
N ASP A 35 -1.80 17.03 -5.21
CA ASP A 35 -1.16 16.99 -6.53
C ASP A 35 -0.10 18.09 -6.73
N ARG A 36 -0.09 19.13 -5.90
CA ARG A 36 0.87 20.25 -6.04
C ARG A 36 1.78 20.45 -4.84
N ILE A 37 1.24 20.51 -3.64
CA ILE A 37 2.02 20.79 -2.43
C ILE A 37 2.75 19.52 -1.98
N LEU A 38 2.01 18.44 -1.77
CA LEU A 38 2.56 17.20 -1.24
C LEU A 38 3.67 16.58 -2.12
N PRO A 39 3.56 16.53 -3.46
CA PRO A 39 4.64 15.96 -4.28
C PRO A 39 5.93 16.79 -4.24
N ARG A 40 5.85 18.07 -3.86
CA ARG A 40 7.03 18.92 -3.65
C ARG A 40 7.65 18.74 -2.26
N LEU A 41 6.81 18.56 -1.24
CA LEU A 41 7.25 18.40 0.14
C LEU A 41 7.74 16.97 0.42
N SER A 42 7.02 15.97 -0.06
CA SER A 42 7.30 14.55 0.18
C SER A 42 7.13 13.73 -1.11
N PRO A 43 7.97 13.95 -2.14
CA PRO A 43 7.82 13.24 -3.41
C PRO A 43 7.90 11.72 -3.21
N GLY A 44 6.98 10.97 -3.82
CA GLY A 44 6.90 9.51 -3.67
C GLY A 44 6.24 9.02 -2.38
N ILE A 45 5.79 9.91 -1.48
CA ILE A 45 5.00 9.57 -0.29
C ILE A 45 3.69 10.36 -0.35
N ASN A 46 2.55 9.67 -0.34
CA ASN A 46 1.24 10.30 -0.46
C ASN A 46 0.37 10.06 0.79
N VAL A 47 -0.74 10.80 0.90
CA VAL A 47 -1.68 10.66 2.02
C VAL A 47 -2.48 9.35 2.00
N LEU A 48 -2.42 8.59 0.90
CA LEU A 48 -3.16 7.34 0.74
C LEU A 48 -2.35 6.12 1.23
N THR A 49 -1.05 6.29 1.48
CA THR A 49 -0.15 5.25 2.00
C THR A 49 0.15 5.49 3.47
N THR A 50 -0.90 5.61 4.29
CA THR A 50 -0.86 6.01 5.70
C THR A 50 -0.08 5.05 6.61
N HIS A 51 0.09 3.80 6.20
CA HIS A 51 0.76 2.77 7.01
C HIS A 51 2.02 2.27 6.29
N PRO A 52 3.20 2.76 6.67
CA PRO A 52 4.49 2.39 6.07
C PRO A 52 4.72 0.89 5.97
N ARG A 53 4.18 0.10 6.91
CA ARG A 53 4.38 -1.35 6.92
C ARG A 53 3.69 -2.10 5.79
N TYR A 54 2.71 -1.49 5.11
CA TYR A 54 2.20 -2.05 3.84
C TYR A 54 3.27 -2.08 2.75
N TRP A 55 4.25 -1.16 2.76
CA TRP A 55 5.36 -1.19 1.82
C TRP A 55 6.20 -2.45 2.00
N SER A 56 6.48 -2.81 3.27
CA SER A 56 7.12 -4.08 3.62
C SER A 56 6.31 -5.28 3.17
N PHE A 57 5.02 -5.29 3.52
CA PHE A 57 4.11 -6.38 3.16
C PHE A 57 4.03 -6.60 1.64
N TYR A 58 3.84 -5.54 0.84
CA TYR A 58 3.73 -5.70 -0.62
C TYR A 58 5.06 -6.10 -1.26
N ALA A 59 6.18 -5.58 -0.78
CA ALA A 59 7.50 -6.04 -1.24
C ALA A 59 7.67 -7.54 -0.94
N PHE A 60 7.33 -7.96 0.29
CA PHE A 60 7.32 -9.36 0.69
C PHE A 60 6.44 -10.22 -0.23
N VAL A 61 5.17 -9.88 -0.43
CA VAL A 61 4.25 -10.71 -1.20
C VAL A 61 4.66 -10.81 -2.67
N LEU A 62 5.19 -9.73 -3.27
CA LEU A 62 5.76 -9.76 -4.61
C LEU A 62 7.00 -10.65 -4.69
N SER A 63 7.90 -10.56 -3.70
CA SER A 63 9.08 -11.42 -3.61
C SER A 63 8.69 -12.90 -3.49
N GLU A 64 7.73 -13.20 -2.61
CA GLU A 64 7.18 -14.55 -2.42
C GLU A 64 6.56 -15.11 -3.70
N PHE A 65 5.80 -14.29 -4.43
CA PHE A 65 5.20 -14.68 -5.71
C PHE A 65 6.28 -15.13 -6.71
N TRP A 66 7.35 -14.35 -6.85
CA TRP A 66 8.44 -14.63 -7.79
C TRP A 66 9.32 -15.81 -7.36
N SER A 67 9.42 -16.07 -6.06
CA SER A 67 10.15 -17.24 -5.53
C SER A 67 9.43 -18.57 -5.77
N ARG A 68 8.09 -18.54 -5.93
CA ARG A 68 7.24 -19.73 -6.14
C ARG A 68 7.06 -20.06 -7.61
N ASP A 69 6.76 -21.32 -7.91
CA ASP A 69 6.40 -21.75 -9.27
C ASP A 69 4.95 -21.39 -9.61
N LEU A 70 4.69 -20.08 -9.80
CA LEU A 70 3.39 -19.53 -10.16
C LEU A 70 3.41 -18.93 -11.57
N PRO A 71 2.29 -19.00 -12.32
CA PRO A 71 2.23 -18.41 -13.66
C PRO A 71 2.52 -16.90 -13.62
N ARG A 72 3.42 -16.40 -14.48
CA ARG A 72 3.78 -14.97 -14.54
C ARG A 72 2.74 -14.15 -15.30
N THR A 73 1.53 -14.11 -14.74
CA THR A 73 0.38 -13.39 -15.30
C THR A 73 -0.27 -12.50 -14.24
N LYS A 74 -0.90 -11.40 -14.66
CA LYS A 74 -1.57 -10.47 -13.74
C LYS A 74 -2.69 -11.16 -12.94
N ALA A 75 -3.38 -12.12 -13.55
CA ALA A 75 -4.42 -12.89 -12.87
C ALA A 75 -3.83 -13.74 -11.75
N ALA A 76 -2.77 -14.51 -12.03
CA ALA A 76 -2.10 -15.31 -11.00
C ALA A 76 -1.49 -14.45 -9.89
N LEU A 77 -0.91 -13.28 -10.21
CA LEU A 77 -0.44 -12.36 -9.19
C LEU A 77 -1.60 -11.89 -8.29
N ARG A 78 -2.74 -11.50 -8.89
CA ARG A 78 -3.93 -11.10 -8.14
C ARG A 78 -4.44 -12.21 -7.22
N ASP A 79 -4.58 -13.41 -7.76
CA ASP A 79 -5.11 -14.56 -7.05
C ASP A 79 -4.18 -14.98 -5.88
N TRP A 80 -2.88 -14.71 -6.02
CA TRP A 80 -1.88 -14.88 -4.96
C TRP A 80 -1.94 -13.81 -3.87
N TYR A 81 -1.89 -12.52 -4.22
CA TYR A 81 -1.67 -11.48 -3.20
C TYR A 81 -2.96 -11.01 -2.51
N ARG A 82 -4.13 -11.07 -3.19
CA ARG A 82 -5.41 -10.63 -2.64
C ARG A 82 -5.77 -11.35 -1.33
N PRO A 83 -5.63 -12.68 -1.24
CA PRO A 83 -6.00 -13.38 -0.01
C PRO A 83 -5.03 -13.09 1.12
N LEU A 84 -3.74 -12.92 0.80
CA LEU A 84 -2.72 -12.50 1.77
C LEU A 84 -3.01 -11.08 2.29
N GLU A 85 -3.45 -10.14 1.43
CA GLU A 85 -3.83 -8.78 1.87
C GLU A 85 -5.06 -8.83 2.77
N CYS A 86 -6.05 -9.69 2.47
CA CYS A 86 -7.22 -9.91 3.30
C CYS A 86 -6.81 -10.37 4.71
N ILE A 87 -6.04 -11.46 4.81
CA ILE A 87 -5.61 -11.99 6.11
C ILE A 87 -4.70 -11.01 6.86
N TYR A 88 -3.84 -10.28 6.15
CA TYR A 88 -3.03 -9.24 6.79
C TYR A 88 -3.89 -8.10 7.36
N ALA A 89 -4.95 -7.70 6.65
CA ALA A 89 -5.92 -6.73 7.15
C ALA A 89 -6.67 -7.25 8.39
N VAL A 90 -7.12 -8.51 8.36
CA VAL A 90 -7.74 -9.19 9.52
C VAL A 90 -6.79 -9.22 10.71
N ALA A 91 -5.56 -9.70 10.52
CA ALA A 91 -4.54 -9.79 11.56
C ALA A 91 -4.24 -8.42 12.20
N CYS A 92 -4.19 -7.36 11.39
CA CYS A 92 -4.05 -6.00 11.90
C CYS A 92 -5.28 -5.54 12.71
N SER A 93 -6.49 -5.94 12.31
CA SER A 93 -7.73 -5.64 13.01
C SER A 93 -7.94 -6.44 14.30
N LEU A 94 -7.30 -7.59 14.45
CA LEU A 94 -7.28 -8.39 15.67
C LEU A 94 -6.30 -7.87 16.73
N CYS A 95 -5.45 -6.90 16.38
CA CYS A 95 -4.39 -6.43 17.26
C CYS A 95 -4.96 -5.68 18.48
N GLU A 96 -4.72 -6.21 19.67
CA GLU A 96 -5.15 -5.61 20.94
C GLU A 96 -4.13 -4.65 21.57
N ASN A 97 -3.03 -4.34 20.86
CA ASN A 97 -2.01 -3.43 21.38
C ASN A 97 -2.64 -2.04 21.68
N PRO A 98 -2.51 -1.49 22.90
CA PRO A 98 -3.07 -0.18 23.24
C PRO A 98 -2.56 0.98 22.37
N GLU A 99 -1.37 0.82 21.76
CA GLU A 99 -0.80 1.79 20.81
C GLU A 99 -1.24 1.55 19.35
N HIS A 100 -2.22 0.68 19.12
CA HIS A 100 -2.79 0.46 17.81
C HIS A 100 -3.71 1.63 17.40
N PHE A 101 -3.26 2.38 16.39
CA PHE A 101 -4.01 3.51 15.81
C PHE A 101 -4.25 3.39 14.30
N GLY A 102 -3.91 2.25 13.70
CA GLY A 102 -3.93 2.07 12.24
C GLY A 102 -5.20 1.41 11.73
N THR A 103 -5.73 1.87 10.60
CA THR A 103 -6.87 1.22 9.96
C THR A 103 -6.40 0.43 8.73
N PRO A 104 -6.54 -0.90 8.72
CA PRO A 104 -6.14 -1.67 7.56
C PRO A 104 -7.00 -1.33 6.34
N ILE A 105 -6.45 -1.61 5.17
CA ILE A 105 -7.16 -1.47 3.90
C ILE A 105 -8.40 -2.36 3.93
N GLY A 106 -9.55 -1.80 3.56
CA GLY A 106 -10.84 -2.52 3.66
C GLY A 106 -11.44 -2.57 5.06
N THR A 107 -10.93 -1.79 6.03
CA THR A 107 -11.39 -1.77 7.44
C THR A 107 -12.92 -1.77 7.60
N ARG A 108 -13.67 -1.06 6.74
CA ARG A 108 -15.13 -1.00 6.83
C ARG A 108 -15.80 -2.38 6.74
N ARG A 109 -15.28 -3.29 5.91
CA ARG A 109 -15.81 -4.65 5.77
C ARG A 109 -15.14 -5.61 6.77
N ILE A 110 -13.83 -5.49 6.94
CA ILE A 110 -13.05 -6.34 7.86
C ILE A 110 -13.49 -6.17 9.32
N ALA A 111 -13.80 -4.95 9.76
CA ALA A 111 -14.23 -4.72 11.14
C ALA A 111 -15.54 -5.45 11.47
N GLY A 112 -16.46 -5.56 10.50
CA GLY A 112 -17.67 -6.36 10.67
C GLY A 112 -17.36 -7.84 10.79
N LEU A 113 -16.50 -8.36 9.91
CA LEU A 113 -16.06 -9.76 9.93
C LEU A 113 -15.39 -10.16 11.25
N VAL A 114 -14.54 -9.29 11.80
CA VAL A 114 -13.86 -9.53 13.08
C VAL A 114 -14.83 -9.43 14.26
N ALA A 115 -15.79 -8.50 14.22
CA ALA A 115 -16.76 -8.32 15.30
C ALA A 115 -17.72 -9.51 15.47
N ASP A 116 -17.88 -10.36 14.45
CA ASP A 116 -18.67 -11.59 14.52
C ASP A 116 -17.94 -12.73 15.28
N GLU A 117 -16.70 -12.50 15.73
CA GLU A 117 -15.85 -13.46 16.47
C GLU A 117 -15.83 -14.87 15.85
N PRO A 118 -15.54 -15.00 14.54
CA PRO A 118 -15.57 -16.30 13.88
C PRO A 118 -14.39 -17.18 14.35
N SER A 119 -14.55 -18.50 14.22
CA SER A 119 -13.48 -19.47 14.51
C SER A 119 -12.33 -19.41 13.51
N GLY A 120 -12.56 -18.82 12.34
CA GLY A 120 -11.61 -18.68 11.24
C GLY A 120 -12.03 -17.60 10.26
N PHE A 121 -11.15 -17.29 9.31
CA PHE A 121 -11.31 -16.22 8.35
C PHE A 121 -11.08 -16.75 6.94
N ASP A 122 -12.06 -16.53 6.05
CA ASP A 122 -11.94 -16.82 4.63
C ASP A 122 -10.99 -15.81 3.95
N PRO A 123 -9.81 -16.23 3.45
CA PRO A 123 -8.90 -15.34 2.73
C PRO A 123 -9.53 -14.71 1.47
N GLN A 124 -10.54 -15.35 0.89
CA GLN A 124 -11.24 -14.87 -0.32
C GLN A 124 -12.36 -13.87 -0.01
N PHE A 125 -12.56 -13.50 1.27
CA PHE A 125 -13.54 -12.50 1.66
C PHE A 125 -13.37 -11.19 0.87
N ASP A 126 -14.46 -10.69 0.30
CA ASP A 126 -14.44 -9.48 -0.51
C ASP A 126 -14.31 -8.21 0.36
N TYR A 127 -13.10 -7.95 0.86
CA TYR A 127 -12.80 -6.81 1.72
C TYR A 127 -12.77 -5.46 0.97
N MET A 128 -12.65 -5.47 -0.36
CA MET A 128 -12.49 -4.26 -1.17
C MET A 128 -12.81 -4.48 -2.67
N ASP A 129 -13.54 -3.53 -3.26
CA ASP A 129 -13.99 -3.55 -4.67
C ASP A 129 -12.85 -3.43 -5.71
N SER A 130 -11.70 -2.87 -5.34
CA SER A 130 -10.55 -2.73 -6.23
C SER A 130 -10.02 -4.10 -6.66
N ALA A 131 -9.98 -4.35 -7.98
CA ALA A 131 -9.48 -5.61 -8.54
C ALA A 131 -8.03 -5.92 -8.13
N MET A 132 -7.21 -4.88 -7.94
CA MET A 132 -5.84 -4.98 -7.45
C MET A 132 -5.69 -4.46 -6.01
N GLY A 133 -6.77 -4.52 -5.22
CA GLY A 133 -6.73 -4.29 -3.77
C GLY A 133 -6.11 -2.95 -3.41
N GLY A 134 -5.50 -2.90 -2.22
CA GLY A 134 -4.76 -1.74 -1.77
C GLY A 134 -3.48 -1.53 -2.57
N TYR A 135 -2.83 -2.62 -2.99
CA TYR A 135 -1.59 -2.58 -3.74
C TYR A 135 -1.72 -1.72 -5.01
N GLY A 136 -2.62 -2.11 -5.91
CA GLY A 136 -2.81 -1.42 -7.19
C GLY A 136 -3.50 -0.07 -7.06
N LEU A 137 -4.31 0.14 -6.00
CA LEU A 137 -5.03 1.39 -5.81
C LEU A 137 -4.16 2.48 -5.19
N TYR A 138 -3.27 2.12 -4.26
CA TYR A 138 -2.54 3.11 -3.44
C TYR A 138 -1.02 2.97 -3.47
N TYR A 139 -0.47 1.76 -3.57
CA TYR A 139 0.96 1.52 -3.28
C TYR A 139 1.84 1.31 -4.50
N SER A 140 1.39 0.62 -5.55
CA SER A 140 2.24 0.13 -6.64
C SER A 140 3.06 1.23 -7.32
N THR A 141 2.41 2.35 -7.66
CA THR A 141 3.04 3.49 -8.34
C THR A 141 4.02 4.24 -7.45
N VAL A 142 3.67 4.48 -6.18
CA VAL A 142 4.55 5.16 -5.24
C VAL A 142 5.73 4.29 -4.81
N MET A 143 5.52 2.98 -4.67
CA MET A 143 6.60 2.01 -4.46
C MET A 143 7.57 1.97 -5.63
N GLN A 144 7.08 2.10 -6.87
CA GLN A 144 7.94 2.27 -8.04
C GLN A 144 8.71 3.60 -8.01
N THR A 145 8.07 4.72 -7.65
CA THR A 145 8.74 6.03 -7.53
C THR A 145 9.88 6.02 -6.50
N VAL A 146 9.67 5.36 -5.36
CA VAL A 146 10.71 5.17 -4.33
C VAL A 146 11.73 4.10 -4.76
N GLY A 147 11.49 3.34 -5.82
CA GLY A 147 12.44 2.40 -6.40
C GLY A 147 12.42 1.01 -5.77
N LEU A 148 11.34 0.62 -5.10
CA LEU A 148 11.21 -0.68 -4.43
C LEU A 148 10.55 -1.75 -5.31
N VAL A 149 9.77 -1.32 -6.30
CA VAL A 149 9.03 -2.20 -7.20
C VAL A 149 9.25 -1.77 -8.65
N ALA A 150 9.39 -2.74 -9.54
CA ALA A 150 9.28 -2.54 -10.98
C ALA A 150 7.91 -3.03 -11.45
N LEU A 151 7.07 -2.11 -11.95
CA LEU A 151 5.79 -2.48 -12.53
C LEU A 151 5.98 -3.22 -13.86
N ALA A 152 5.02 -4.06 -14.20
CA ALA A 152 5.01 -4.81 -15.45
C ALA A 152 5.30 -3.92 -16.66
N ASP A 153 6.34 -4.28 -17.42
CA ASP A 153 6.73 -3.62 -18.66
C ASP A 153 7.05 -4.67 -19.74
N PRO A 154 6.15 -4.85 -20.72
CA PRO A 154 6.37 -5.77 -21.84
C PRO A 154 7.64 -5.47 -22.63
N ARG A 155 8.11 -4.22 -22.66
CA ARG A 155 9.34 -3.83 -23.39
C ARG A 155 10.60 -4.38 -22.72
N LEU A 156 10.53 -4.61 -21.41
CA LEU A 156 11.60 -5.18 -20.61
C LEU A 156 11.42 -6.70 -20.39
N GLY A 157 10.41 -7.30 -21.02
CA GLY A 157 10.07 -8.72 -20.81
C GLY A 157 9.54 -9.00 -19.41
N LEU A 158 9.01 -7.98 -18.71
CA LEU A 158 8.48 -8.10 -17.35
C LEU A 158 6.94 -8.19 -17.40
N PRO A 159 6.35 -9.40 -17.34
CA PRO A 159 4.91 -9.59 -17.57
C PRO A 159 4.02 -9.16 -16.40
N VAL A 160 4.59 -9.13 -15.19
CA VAL A 160 3.93 -8.78 -13.93
C VAL A 160 4.90 -7.99 -13.05
N ASP A 161 4.35 -7.24 -12.10
CA ASP A 161 5.14 -6.45 -11.16
C ASP A 161 6.12 -7.34 -10.37
N THR A 162 7.27 -6.79 -10.02
CA THR A 162 8.32 -7.47 -9.25
C THR A 162 9.00 -6.51 -8.29
N VAL A 163 9.70 -7.05 -7.30
CA VAL A 163 10.56 -6.26 -6.41
C VAL A 163 11.89 -5.92 -7.10
N THR A 164 12.42 -4.73 -6.80
CA THR A 164 13.80 -4.37 -7.14
C THR A 164 14.76 -5.00 -6.12
N PRO A 165 16.09 -4.95 -6.33
CA PRO A 165 17.05 -5.36 -5.30
C PRO A 165 16.86 -4.64 -3.96
N ASP A 166 16.53 -3.35 -3.99
CA ASP A 166 16.24 -2.57 -2.78
C ASP A 166 14.92 -2.99 -2.13
N GLY A 167 13.89 -3.28 -2.93
CA GLY A 167 12.63 -3.85 -2.45
C GLY A 167 12.82 -5.24 -1.84
N GLN A 168 13.74 -6.05 -2.38
CA GLN A 168 14.05 -7.37 -1.86
C GLN A 168 14.62 -7.29 -0.43
N VAL A 169 15.45 -6.30 -0.12
CA VAL A 169 15.97 -6.08 1.25
C VAL A 169 14.82 -5.86 2.24
N ILE A 170 13.81 -5.07 1.85
CA ILE A 170 12.63 -4.81 2.70
C ILE A 170 11.76 -6.07 2.81
N ALA A 171 11.57 -6.78 1.70
CA ALA A 171 10.85 -8.06 1.67
C ALA A 171 11.49 -9.08 2.62
N ASP A 172 12.82 -9.20 2.59
CA ASP A 172 13.59 -10.10 3.45
C ASP A 172 13.46 -9.71 4.92
N ALA A 173 13.51 -8.42 5.23
CA ALA A 173 13.34 -7.92 6.58
C ALA A 173 11.94 -8.23 7.14
N PHE A 174 10.89 -8.06 6.34
CA PHE A 174 9.52 -8.41 6.75
C PHE A 174 9.36 -9.92 6.90
N ARG A 175 9.87 -10.71 5.95
CA ARG A 175 9.88 -12.18 6.02
C ARG A 175 10.53 -12.66 7.30
N ALA A 176 11.67 -12.10 7.67
CA ALA A 176 12.37 -12.47 8.90
C ALA A 176 11.56 -12.16 10.18
N VAL A 177 10.72 -11.13 10.18
CA VAL A 177 9.83 -10.83 11.33
C VAL A 177 8.77 -11.90 11.52
N ILE A 178 8.25 -12.46 10.42
CA ILE A 178 7.10 -13.38 10.45
C ILE A 178 7.51 -14.84 10.26
N ALA A 179 8.80 -15.12 10.10
CA ALA A 179 9.33 -16.43 9.71
C ALA A 179 8.92 -17.56 10.64
N ASP A 180 8.77 -17.26 11.93
CA ASP A 180 8.42 -18.25 12.96
C ASP A 180 6.91 -18.35 13.23
N THR A 181 6.07 -17.59 12.52
CA THR A 181 4.61 -17.66 12.69
C THR A 181 4.04 -18.95 12.10
N GLU A 182 2.97 -19.48 12.70
CA GLU A 182 2.23 -20.59 12.10
C GLU A 182 1.68 -20.17 10.72
N TYR A 183 1.23 -18.92 10.59
CA TYR A 183 0.71 -18.39 9.33
C TYR A 183 1.72 -18.51 8.18
N TYR A 184 2.96 -18.06 8.39
CA TYR A 184 3.98 -18.12 7.34
C TYR A 184 4.40 -19.55 7.01
N ASN A 185 4.55 -20.41 8.02
CA ASN A 185 5.06 -21.76 7.81
C ASN A 185 4.03 -22.71 7.20
N ASP A 186 2.77 -22.61 7.64
CA ASP A 186 1.76 -23.63 7.35
C ASP A 186 0.57 -23.13 6.52
N TRP A 187 0.36 -21.81 6.41
CA TRP A 187 -0.87 -21.24 5.83
C TRP A 187 -0.65 -20.35 4.60
N ILE A 188 0.53 -19.77 4.41
CA ILE A 188 0.77 -18.85 3.28
C ILE A 188 0.55 -19.50 1.91
N ASP A 189 0.91 -20.79 1.77
CA ASP A 189 0.70 -21.53 0.52
C ASP A 189 -0.74 -22.04 0.38
N ARG A 190 -1.49 -22.12 1.47
CA ARG A 190 -2.92 -22.52 1.57
C ARG A 190 -3.83 -21.30 1.61
N HIS A 191 -3.51 -20.31 0.77
CA HIS A 191 -4.15 -18.99 0.69
C HIS A 191 -5.59 -19.01 0.12
N ASP A 192 -6.13 -20.19 -0.17
CA ASP A 192 -7.52 -20.47 -0.54
C ASP A 192 -8.30 -21.20 0.57
N GLU A 193 -7.67 -21.53 1.70
CA GLU A 193 -8.28 -22.21 2.83
C GLU A 193 -8.60 -21.25 4.00
N GLU A 194 -9.66 -21.56 4.76
CA GLU A 194 -10.02 -20.78 5.94
C GLU A 194 -8.89 -20.80 6.98
N VAL A 195 -8.42 -19.62 7.37
CA VAL A 195 -7.34 -19.45 8.34
C VAL A 195 -7.92 -19.38 9.76
N PRO A 196 -7.51 -20.26 10.69
CA PRO A 196 -8.01 -20.23 12.06
C PRO A 196 -7.75 -18.90 12.76
N TYR A 197 -8.64 -18.52 13.66
CA TYR A 197 -8.52 -17.27 14.42
C TYR A 197 -7.15 -17.13 15.09
N GLY A 198 -6.70 -18.18 15.79
CA GLY A 198 -5.43 -18.16 16.52
C GLY A 198 -4.23 -17.88 15.64
N VAL A 199 -4.23 -18.41 14.41
CA VAL A 199 -3.17 -18.22 13.41
C VAL A 199 -3.14 -16.77 12.92
N ALA A 200 -4.31 -16.21 12.59
CA ALA A 200 -4.41 -14.82 12.16
C ALA A 200 -4.04 -13.83 13.29
N ALA A 201 -4.43 -14.14 14.53
CA ALA A 201 -4.10 -13.33 15.70
C ALA A 201 -2.59 -13.36 16.00
N GLU A 202 -1.97 -14.54 16.05
CA GLU A 202 -0.52 -14.72 16.24
C GLU A 202 0.27 -13.95 15.17
N TYR A 203 -0.13 -14.07 13.90
CA TYR A 203 0.47 -13.32 12.82
C TYR A 203 0.37 -11.79 13.05
N GLY A 204 -0.78 -11.32 13.53
CA GLY A 204 -1.02 -9.92 13.88
C GLY A 204 -0.11 -9.40 14.99
N GLU A 205 0.25 -10.24 15.97
CA GLU A 205 1.14 -9.86 17.06
C GLU A 205 2.53 -9.44 16.57
N LEU A 206 2.99 -9.96 15.44
CA LEU A 206 4.30 -9.62 14.87
C LEU A 206 4.20 -8.68 13.66
N ALA A 207 3.20 -8.90 12.79
CA ALA A 207 3.09 -8.24 11.50
C ALA A 207 2.32 -6.91 11.55
N CYS A 208 1.49 -6.64 12.58
CA CYS A 208 0.64 -5.45 12.62
C CYS A 208 1.42 -4.13 12.45
N PHE A 209 0.78 -3.09 11.89
CA PHE A 209 1.40 -1.79 11.63
C PHE A 209 2.06 -1.17 12.87
N CYS A 210 1.43 -1.31 14.05
CA CYS A 210 1.91 -0.71 15.29
C CYS A 210 3.25 -1.28 15.75
N ARG A 211 3.53 -2.54 15.40
CA ARG A 211 4.78 -3.25 15.73
C ARG A 211 5.99 -2.70 15.01
N LEU A 212 5.81 -1.86 13.99
CA LEU A 212 6.92 -1.16 13.32
C LEU A 212 7.72 -0.26 14.27
N ARG A 213 7.23 0.04 15.48
CA ARG A 213 7.96 0.80 16.50
C ARG A 213 8.80 -0.10 17.42
N ASP A 214 8.56 -1.40 17.43
CA ASP A 214 9.24 -2.35 18.30
C ASP A 214 10.65 -2.63 17.76
N GLU A 215 11.59 -2.94 18.66
CA GLU A 215 12.96 -3.28 18.27
C GLU A 215 13.04 -4.57 17.42
N SER A 216 12.04 -5.44 17.54
CA SER A 216 11.89 -6.66 16.74
C SER A 216 11.48 -6.40 15.29
N ALA A 217 11.02 -5.20 14.94
CA ALA A 217 10.64 -4.86 13.57
C ALA A 217 11.88 -4.58 12.71
N LEU A 218 12.45 -5.65 12.16
CA LEU A 218 13.64 -5.62 11.30
C LEU A 218 13.43 -4.79 10.02
N ASP A 219 12.17 -4.63 9.59
CA ASP A 219 11.79 -3.87 8.42
C ASP A 219 11.76 -2.34 8.65
N ARG A 220 11.72 -1.88 9.90
CA ARG A 220 11.71 -0.45 10.23
C ARG A 220 12.95 0.32 9.72
N PRO A 221 14.20 -0.07 10.03
CA PRO A 221 15.38 0.70 9.61
C PRO A 221 15.50 0.79 8.09
N VAL A 222 15.19 -0.30 7.37
CA VAL A 222 15.28 -0.34 5.91
C VAL A 222 14.13 0.44 5.24
N LEU A 223 12.95 0.50 5.84
CA LEU A 223 11.88 1.40 5.39
C LEU A 223 12.25 2.88 5.58
N VAL A 224 12.82 3.23 6.73
CA VAL A 224 13.28 4.61 6.98
C VAL A 224 14.34 5.00 5.96
N ASP A 225 15.30 4.12 5.68
CA ASP A 225 16.31 4.36 4.65
C ASP A 225 15.68 4.54 3.26
N ALA A 226 14.74 3.66 2.89
CA ALA A 226 14.01 3.79 1.62
C ALA A 226 13.30 5.14 1.47
N PHE A 227 12.55 5.56 2.49
CA PHE A 227 11.85 6.85 2.46
C PHE A 227 12.80 8.04 2.44
N LEU A 228 14.00 7.94 3.00
CA LEU A 228 14.93 9.08 3.03
C LEU A 228 15.89 9.10 1.84
N HIS A 229 16.21 7.96 1.25
CA HIS A 229 17.37 7.82 0.36
C HIS A 229 17.09 7.20 -1.00
N HIS A 230 16.04 6.38 -1.17
CA HIS A 230 15.81 5.64 -2.41
C HIS A 230 15.05 6.45 -3.49
N GLY A 231 14.98 5.91 -4.70
CA GLY A 231 14.30 6.53 -5.83
C GLY A 231 15.11 7.65 -6.49
N ASN A 232 14.44 8.64 -7.07
CA ASN A 232 15.13 9.74 -7.74
C ASN A 232 16.00 10.55 -6.74
N PRO A 233 17.30 10.80 -7.02
CA PRO A 233 18.18 11.52 -6.07
C PRO A 233 17.72 12.93 -5.71
N VAL A 234 17.06 13.64 -6.64
CA VAL A 234 16.51 14.97 -6.40
C VAL A 234 15.32 14.88 -5.45
N GLU A 235 14.44 13.91 -5.67
CA GLU A 235 13.27 13.67 -4.81
C GLU A 235 13.67 13.21 -3.40
N ALA A 236 14.63 12.28 -3.29
CA ALA A 236 15.17 11.83 -2.01
C ALA A 236 15.80 12.98 -1.23
N LYS A 237 16.55 13.85 -1.92
CA LYS A 237 17.06 15.10 -1.32
C LYS A 237 15.93 16.00 -0.84
N GLY A 238 14.87 16.16 -1.64
CA GLY A 238 13.69 16.94 -1.30
C GLY A 238 13.01 16.45 -0.02
N ARG A 239 12.79 15.14 0.11
CA ARG A 239 12.23 14.52 1.33
C ARG A 239 13.07 14.82 2.57
N ARG A 240 14.40 14.67 2.48
CA ARG A 240 15.32 14.98 3.60
C ARG A 240 15.32 16.48 3.95
N GLN A 241 15.22 17.36 2.95
CA GLN A 241 15.13 18.81 3.18
C GLN A 241 13.83 19.20 3.88
N THR A 242 12.71 18.58 3.51
CA THR A 242 11.42 18.79 4.20
C THR A 242 11.47 18.27 5.63
N LEU A 243 12.01 17.06 5.87
CA LEU A 243 12.17 16.54 7.23
C LEU A 243 13.05 17.47 8.08
N ARG A 244 14.18 17.92 7.50
CA ARG A 244 15.06 18.89 8.15
C ARG A 244 14.34 20.19 8.51
N MET A 245 13.54 20.74 7.58
CA MET A 245 12.72 21.92 7.86
C MET A 245 11.82 21.72 9.08
N PHE A 246 11.14 20.56 9.18
CA PHE A 246 10.31 20.27 10.34
C PHE A 246 11.12 20.16 11.64
N CYS A 247 12.30 19.55 11.60
CA CYS A 247 13.19 19.47 12.76
C CYS A 247 13.78 20.83 13.17
N GLU A 248 13.93 21.78 12.25
CA GLU A 248 14.41 23.14 12.54
C GLU A 248 13.30 24.05 13.11
N LEU A 249 12.03 23.68 12.92
CA LEU A 249 10.86 24.42 13.43
C LEU A 249 10.39 23.97 14.83
N ALA A 250 10.77 22.76 15.25
CA ALA A 250 10.39 22.15 16.53
C ALA A 250 11.36 22.53 17.65
#